data_AF-A0A961NG17-F1
#
_entry.id   AF-A0A961NG17-F1
#
_cell.length_a   1.000
_cell.length_b   1.000
_cell.length_c   1.000
_cell.angle_alpha   90.00
_cell.angle_beta   90.00
_cell.angle_gamma   90.00
#
_symmetry.space_group_name_H-M   'P 1'
#
loop_
_entity.id
_entity.type
_entity.pdbx_description
1 polymer ?
#
loop_
_entity_poly.entity_id
_entity_poly.type
_entity_poly.pdbx_seq_one_letter_code
_entity_poly.pdbx_strand_id
1 'polypeptide(L)'
;MVIDKILDALKTAPGGTETPGQLARFGFLEWMWSLSDDDDFAEQAAVADAKVAASGSAAPAVVAFRACLKEAARPLPLPQRRGGARARRRLH
;
A
#
# COMPACT_ATOMS: atom_id res chain seq x y z
N MET A 1 -8.95 14.28 1.24
CA MET A 1 -8.24 14.80 2.43
C MET A 1 -8.23 13.76 3.56
N VAL A 2 -7.98 12.50 3.23
CA VAL A 2 -7.91 11.36 4.16
C VAL A 2 -6.45 11.05 4.52
N ILE A 3 -5.55 11.17 3.54
CA ILE A 3 -4.11 10.92 3.72
C ILE A 3 -3.48 11.81 4.81
N ASP A 4 -3.85 13.10 4.87
CA ASP A 4 -3.30 14.04 5.85
C ASP A 4 -3.74 13.69 7.27
N LYS A 5 -5.01 13.27 7.43
CA LYS A 5 -5.55 12.82 8.72
C LYS A 5 -4.89 11.54 9.20
N ILE A 6 -4.72 10.57 8.30
CA ILE A 6 -3.99 9.32 8.60
C ILE A 6 -2.57 9.65 9.03
N LEU A 7 -1.89 10.53 8.29
CA LEU A 7 -0.51 10.92 8.59
C LEU A 7 -0.38 11.56 9.97
N ASP A 8 -1.28 12.47 10.33
CA ASP A 8 -1.29 13.09 11.65
C ASP A 8 -1.56 12.05 12.74
N ALA A 9 -2.54 11.16 12.55
CA ALA A 9 -2.84 10.08 13.48
C ALA A 9 -1.62 9.15 13.68
N LEU A 10 -0.90 8.80 12.61
CA LEU A 10 0.30 7.95 12.68
C LEU A 10 1.49 8.65 13.34
N LYS A 11 1.58 9.98 13.26
CA LYS A 11 2.62 10.78 13.95
C LYS A 11 2.34 10.91 15.44
N THR A 12 1.07 11.07 15.82
CA THR A 12 0.66 11.35 17.20
C THR A 12 0.19 10.12 17.96
N ALA A 13 0.19 8.95 17.32
CA ALA A 13 -0.27 7.72 17.95
C ALA A 13 0.46 7.52 19.30
N PRO A 14 -0.28 7.51 20.42
CA PRO A 14 0.32 7.23 21.71
C PRO A 14 0.94 5.83 21.67
N GLY A 15 1.99 5.59 22.47
CA GLY A 15 2.63 4.28 22.60
C GLY A 15 1.75 3.26 23.31
N GLY A 16 0.52 3.08 22.84
CA GLY A 16 -0.44 2.07 23.28
C GLY A 16 0.02 0.66 22.92
N THR A 17 -0.91 -0.28 22.94
CA THR A 17 -0.59 -1.70 22.72
C THR A 17 -0.34 -2.02 21.25
N GLU A 18 -0.80 -1.18 20.32
CA GLU A 18 -0.56 -1.39 18.90
C GLU A 18 0.88 -1.11 18.50
N THR A 19 1.47 -2.08 17.79
CA THR A 19 2.76 -1.91 17.14
C THR A 19 2.65 -0.90 16.00
N PRO A 20 3.74 -0.19 15.66
CA PRO A 20 3.78 0.72 14.50
C PRO A 20 3.31 0.08 13.19
N GLY A 21 3.56 -1.22 13.00
CA GLY A 21 3.10 -1.96 11.83
C GLY A 21 1.59 -2.24 11.81
N GLN A 22 0.93 -2.35 12.96
CA GLN A 22 -0.53 -2.47 13.03
C GLN A 22 -1.21 -1.15 12.69
N LEU A 23 -0.75 -0.05 13.30
CA LEU A 23 -1.24 1.29 13.00
C LEU A 23 -1.10 1.63 11.52
N ALA A 24 0.05 1.30 10.92
CA ALA A 24 0.29 1.43 9.49
C ALA A 24 -0.75 0.68 8.63
N ARG A 25 -1.07 -0.57 9.00
CA ARG A 25 -2.07 -1.37 8.27
C ARG A 25 -3.47 -0.79 8.42
N PHE A 26 -3.84 -0.28 9.58
CA PHE A 26 -5.13 0.39 9.76
C PHE A 26 -5.24 1.65 8.91
N GLY A 27 -4.20 2.51 8.92
CA GLY A 27 -4.15 3.67 8.03
C GLY A 27 -4.20 3.27 6.55
N PHE A 28 -3.57 2.15 6.16
CA PHE A 28 -3.65 1.63 4.80
C PHE A 28 -5.07 1.19 4.41
N LEU A 29 -5.78 0.48 5.28
CA LEU A 29 -7.17 0.09 5.02
C LEU A 29 -8.09 1.31 4.95
N GLU A 30 -7.93 2.28 5.85
CA GLU A 30 -8.71 3.52 5.82
C GLU A 30 -8.48 4.29 4.52
N TRP A 31 -7.22 4.42 4.09
CA TRP A 31 -6.90 5.03 2.80
C TRP A 31 -7.51 4.26 1.63
N MET A 32 -7.38 2.93 1.60
CA MET A 32 -7.91 2.08 0.55
C MET A 32 -9.43 2.21 0.42
N TRP A 33 -10.16 2.23 1.54
CA TRP A 33 -11.61 2.41 1.53
C TRP A 33 -12.07 3.82 1.17
N SER A 34 -11.15 4.80 1.13
CA SER A 34 -11.47 6.16 0.71
C SER A 34 -11.36 6.39 -0.80
N LEU A 35 -10.84 5.40 -1.54
CA LEU A 35 -10.69 5.47 -3.00
C LEU A 35 -12.02 5.21 -3.70
N SER A 36 -12.18 5.75 -4.91
CA SER A 36 -13.30 5.44 -5.79
C SER A 36 -13.04 4.16 -6.58
N ASP A 37 -14.10 3.47 -7.02
CA ASP A 37 -13.99 2.25 -7.84
C ASP A 37 -13.35 2.51 -9.22
N ASP A 38 -13.42 3.76 -9.71
CA ASP A 38 -12.85 4.17 -11.00
C ASP A 38 -11.37 4.59 -10.91
N ASP A 39 -10.80 4.67 -9.70
CA ASP A 39 -9.42 5.10 -9.51
C ASP A 39 -8.41 4.00 -9.86
N ASP A 40 -7.34 4.35 -10.57
CA ASP A 40 -6.19 3.44 -10.71
C ASP A 40 -5.48 3.30 -9.36
N PHE A 41 -5.65 2.13 -8.75
CA PHE A 41 -5.12 1.83 -7.42
C PHE A 41 -3.59 2.03 -7.32
N ALA A 42 -2.83 1.66 -8.35
CA ALA A 42 -1.37 1.78 -8.33
C ALA A 42 -0.94 3.24 -8.45
N GLU A 43 -1.63 4.02 -9.29
CA GLU A 43 -1.41 5.47 -9.40
C GLU A 43 -1.74 6.16 -8.07
N GLN A 44 -2.89 5.86 -7.46
CA GLN A 44 -3.27 6.44 -6.18
C GLN A 44 -2.28 6.08 -5.07
N ALA A 45 -1.78 4.84 -5.04
CA ALA A 45 -0.76 4.42 -4.08
C ALA A 45 0.55 5.21 -4.25
N ALA A 46 0.97 5.46 -5.50
CA ALA A 46 2.16 6.27 -5.79
C ALA A 46 1.97 7.74 -5.38
N VAL A 47 0.80 8.32 -5.66
CA VAL A 47 0.45 9.70 -5.23
C VAL A 47 0.44 9.80 -3.71
N ALA A 48 -0.12 8.81 -3.02
CA ALA A 48 -0.11 8.74 -1.56
C ALA A 48 1.32 8.62 -1.00
N ASP A 49 2.17 7.75 -1.58
CA ASP A 49 3.58 7.61 -1.17
C ASP A 49 4.33 8.94 -1.30
N ALA A 50 4.13 9.66 -2.41
CA ALA A 50 4.76 10.95 -2.65
C ALA A 50 4.35 12.00 -1.59
N LYS A 51 3.07 12.05 -1.23
CA LYS A 51 2.57 12.95 -0.17
C LYS A 51 3.15 12.60 1.20
N VAL A 52 3.16 11.33 1.56
CA VAL A 52 3.73 10.86 2.83
C VAL A 52 5.24 11.14 2.86
N ALA A 53 5.95 10.95 1.75
CA ALA A 53 7.37 11.27 1.62
C ALA A 53 7.66 12.76 1.83
N ALA A 54 6.84 13.63 1.24
CA ALA A 54 6.97 15.08 1.37
C ALA A 54 6.80 15.58 2.82
N SER A 55 6.13 14.81 3.69
CA SER A 55 5.98 15.15 5.09
C SER A 55 7.28 15.09 5.91
N GLY A 56 8.32 14.39 5.42
CA GLY A 56 9.60 14.24 6.10
C GLY A 56 9.55 13.48 7.43
N SER A 57 8.41 12.88 7.80
CA SER A 57 8.26 12.20 9.08
C SER A 57 9.06 10.89 9.13
N ALA A 58 9.85 10.74 10.20
CA ALA A 58 10.58 9.50 10.51
C ALA A 58 9.85 8.62 11.55
N ALA A 59 8.60 8.95 11.89
CA ALA A 59 7.83 8.15 12.85
C ALA A 59 7.69 6.70 12.35
N PRO A 60 7.95 5.68 13.21
CA PRO A 60 7.97 4.28 12.77
C PRO A 60 6.69 3.81 12.07
N ALA A 61 5.53 4.28 12.53
CA ALA A 61 4.24 3.93 11.94
C ALA A 61 4.06 4.57 10.55
N VAL A 62 4.58 5.78 10.35
CA VAL A 62 4.59 6.44 9.03
C VAL A 62 5.52 5.72 8.06
N VAL A 63 6.69 5.28 8.51
CA VAL A 63 7.63 4.49 7.69
C VAL A 63 7.00 3.16 7.27
N ALA A 64 6.34 2.46 8.20
CA ALA A 64 5.64 1.21 7.91
C ALA A 64 4.45 1.42 6.96
N PHE A 65 3.67 2.49 7.14
CA PHE A 65 2.57 2.85 6.25
C PHE A 65 3.06 3.13 4.83
N ARG A 66 4.18 3.86 4.72
CA ARG A 66 4.84 4.12 3.45
C ARG A 66 5.30 2.85 2.74
N ALA A 67 5.76 1.84 3.49
CA ALA A 67 6.08 0.53 2.93
C ALA A 67 4.86 -0.19 2.34
N CYS A 68 3.69 -0.10 3.00
CA CYS A 68 2.44 -0.63 2.45
C CYS A 68 2.06 0.03 1.12
N LEU A 69 2.15 1.37 1.03
CA LEU A 69 1.85 2.10 -0.21
C LEU A 69 2.80 1.72 -1.35
N LYS A 70 4.09 1.57 -1.06
CA LYS A 70 5.07 1.12 -2.06
C LYS A 70 4.81 -0.28 -2.57
N GLU A 71 4.38 -1.19 -1.69
CA GLU A 71 3.99 -2.53 -2.11
C GLU A 71 2.74 -2.50 -2.98
N ALA A 72 1.74 -1.70 -2.58
CA ALA A 72 0.49 -1.53 -3.32
C ALA A 72 0.68 -0.95 -4.73
N ALA A 73 1.68 -0.06 -4.90
CA ALA A 73 2.02 0.52 -6.20
C ALA A 73 2.80 -0.45 -7.12
N ARG A 74 3.23 -1.63 -6.64
CA ARG A 74 3.97 -2.56 -7.48
C ARG A 74 3.05 -3.22 -8.50
N PRO A 75 3.47 -3.33 -9.77
CA PRO A 75 2.73 -4.06 -10.77
C PRO A 75 2.61 -5.53 -10.35
N LEU A 76 1.39 -6.07 -10.41
CA LEU A 76 1.18 -7.49 -10.21
C LEU A 76 1.80 -8.29 -11.36
N PRO A 77 2.42 -9.44 -11.08
CA PRO A 77 2.95 -10.29 -12.13
C PRO A 77 1.82 -10.72 -13.07
N LEU A 78 2.12 -10.75 -14.38
CA LEU A 78 1.15 -11.20 -15.36
C LEU A 78 0.68 -12.63 -15.02
N PRO A 79 -0.64 -12.91 -15.08
CA PRO A 79 -1.16 -14.24 -14.81
C PRO A 79 -0.52 -15.28 -15.74
N GLN A 80 0.42 -16.07 -15.21
CA GLN A 80 1.07 -17.10 -15.99
C GLN A 80 0.28 -18.40 -15.90
N ARG A 81 -0.39 -18.75 -17.00
CA ARG A 81 -1.13 -19.99 -17.12
C ARG A 81 -0.14 -21.17 -17.10
N ARG A 82 -0.08 -21.91 -15.99
CA ARG A 82 0.74 -23.13 -15.87
C ARG A 82 0.32 -24.12 -16.96
N GLY A 83 1.21 -24.32 -17.93
CA GLY A 83 1.07 -25.13 -19.14
C GLY A 83 -0.14 -26.07 -19.20
N GLY A 84 -1.17 -25.65 -19.93
CA GLY A 84 -2.22 -26.57 -20.37
C GLY A 84 -1.64 -27.67 -21.26
N ALA A 85 -2.37 -28.76 -21.47
CA ALA A 85 -1.94 -29.94 -22.24
C ALA A 85 -1.37 -29.64 -23.65
N ARG A 86 -1.61 -28.43 -24.18
CA ARG A 86 -1.05 -27.93 -25.44
C ARG A 86 0.42 -27.53 -25.36
N ALA A 87 0.92 -27.10 -24.20
CA ALA A 87 2.34 -26.77 -23.98
C ALA A 87 3.24 -28.02 -23.92
N ARG A 88 2.71 -29.13 -23.40
CA ARG A 88 3.43 -30.42 -23.31
C ARG A 88 3.68 -31.07 -24.68
N ARG A 89 2.87 -30.73 -25.69
CA ARG A 89 2.99 -31.28 -27.06
C ARG A 89 4.05 -30.61 -27.93
N ARG A 90 4.71 -29.54 -27.46
CA ARG A 90 5.79 -28.86 -28.21
C ARG A 90 7.20 -29.29 -27.79
N LEU A 91 7.31 -30.28 -26.90
CA LEU A 91 8.59 -30.84 -26.43
C LEU A 91 8.85 -32.26 -26.95
N HIS A 92 8.18 -32.66 -28.05
CA HIS A 92 8.35 -33.97 -28.69
C HIS A 92 8.65 -33.79 -30.17
#